data_AF-A0A2T7FU74-F1
#
_entry.id   AF-A0A2T7FU74-F1
#
_cell.length_a   1.000
_cell.length_b   1.000
_cell.length_c   1.000
_cell.angle_alpha   90.00
_cell.angle_beta   90.00
_cell.angle_gamma   90.00
#
_symmetry.space_group_name_H-M   'P 1'
#
loop_
_entity.id
_entity.type
_entity.pdbx_description
1 polymer ?
#
loop_
_entity_poly.entity_id
_entity_poly.type
_entity_poly.pdbx_seq_one_letter_code
_entity_poly.pdbx_strand_id
1 'polypeptide(L)'
;MDAFRAVATGRTLLAFELLLGSGQRIGDVLKMKWSDLEDGGLNVKQGKTGKPLWVPLTAQLHAALDATPKRSVFILTNEAATGPWSYRGAAQAIRKIRAQIGALDYDNHALRYTAAVELLNAGADDDVIAAVPGQSTAMVRHYTRSARQKVRALKAREIRT
;
A
#
# COMPACT_ATOMS: atom_id res chain seq x y z
N MET A 1 -1.16 -2.70 -11.56
CA MET A 1 -2.15 -2.74 -10.48
C MET A 1 -3.48 -3.32 -10.96
N ASP A 2 -4.01 -2.85 -12.08
CA ASP A 2 -5.33 -3.27 -12.59
C ASP A 2 -5.43 -4.76 -12.88
N ALA A 3 -4.37 -5.36 -13.45
CA ALA A 3 -4.31 -6.81 -13.63
C ALA A 3 -4.43 -7.59 -12.31
N PHE A 4 -3.89 -7.07 -11.20
CA PHE A 4 -4.05 -7.70 -9.88
C PHE A 4 -5.52 -7.58 -9.42
N ARG A 5 -6.13 -6.39 -9.55
CA ARG A 5 -7.53 -6.14 -9.17
C ARG A 5 -8.53 -6.96 -9.98
N ALA A 6 -8.24 -7.22 -11.25
CA ALA A 6 -9.08 -8.03 -12.13
C ALA A 6 -9.13 -9.52 -11.73
N VAL A 7 -8.11 -10.01 -11.00
CA VAL A 7 -7.95 -11.44 -10.67
C VAL A 7 -8.17 -11.71 -9.17
N ALA A 8 -7.69 -10.82 -8.31
CA ALA A 8 -7.80 -10.99 -6.87
C ALA A 8 -9.22 -10.71 -6.36
N THR A 9 -9.67 -11.52 -5.41
CA THR A 9 -10.97 -11.36 -4.76
C THR A 9 -10.85 -11.49 -3.24
N GLY A 10 -11.89 -11.05 -2.53
CA GLY A 10 -12.04 -11.21 -1.08
C GLY A 10 -10.82 -10.72 -0.28
N ARG A 11 -10.37 -11.54 0.69
CA ARG A 11 -9.27 -11.19 1.60
C ARG A 11 -7.95 -10.87 0.88
N THR A 12 -7.68 -11.49 -0.27
CA THR A 12 -6.45 -11.23 -1.04
C THR A 12 -6.47 -9.87 -1.71
N LEU A 13 -7.62 -9.48 -2.28
CA LEU A 13 -7.81 -8.13 -2.84
C LEU A 13 -7.71 -7.07 -1.74
N LEU A 14 -8.39 -7.29 -0.61
CA LEU A 14 -8.31 -6.38 0.54
C LEU A 14 -6.87 -6.21 1.04
N ALA A 15 -6.11 -7.30 1.14
CA ALA A 15 -4.70 -7.22 1.55
C ALA A 15 -3.85 -6.40 0.57
N PHE A 16 -4.12 -6.54 -0.73
CA PHE A 16 -3.46 -5.75 -1.76
C PHE A 16 -3.81 -4.26 -1.68
N GLU A 17 -5.09 -3.91 -1.53
CA GLU A 17 -5.50 -2.50 -1.40
C GLU A 17 -4.99 -1.87 -0.10
N LEU A 18 -4.92 -2.63 1.00
CA LEU A 18 -4.31 -2.14 2.25
C LEU A 18 -2.82 -1.87 2.04
N LEU A 19 -2.08 -2.77 1.40
CA LEU A 19 -0.65 -2.58 1.11
C LEU A 19 -0.40 -1.37 0.22
N LEU A 20 -1.19 -1.22 -0.84
CA LEU A 20 -1.05 -0.13 -1.81
C LEU A 20 -1.53 1.20 -1.21
N GLY A 21 -2.77 1.26 -0.74
CA GLY A 21 -3.41 2.48 -0.26
C GLY A 21 -2.77 3.05 1.01
N SER A 22 -2.34 2.20 1.95
CA SER A 22 -1.66 2.67 3.17
C SER A 22 -0.14 2.82 3.01
N GLY A 23 0.43 2.21 1.96
CA GLY A 23 1.87 2.08 1.78
C GLY A 23 2.57 1.31 2.91
N GLN A 24 1.88 0.57 3.78
CA GLN A 24 2.49 -0.09 4.96
C GLN A 24 3.14 -1.44 4.64
N ARG A 25 4.00 -1.93 5.54
CA ARG A 25 4.60 -3.27 5.39
C ARG A 25 3.53 -4.32 5.64
N ILE A 26 3.62 -5.48 4.98
CA ILE A 26 2.64 -6.56 5.18
C ILE A 26 2.50 -6.97 6.66
N GLY A 27 3.58 -6.97 7.44
CA GLY A 27 3.52 -7.28 8.86
C GLY A 27 2.77 -6.23 9.70
N ASP A 28 2.75 -4.97 9.27
CA ASP A 28 1.96 -3.91 9.87
C ASP A 28 0.49 -4.04 9.41
N VAL A 29 0.27 -4.29 8.11
CA VAL A 29 -1.06 -4.48 7.51
C VAL A 29 -1.85 -5.62 8.16
N LEU A 30 -1.19 -6.75 8.43
CA LEU A 30 -1.84 -7.91 9.06
C LEU A 30 -2.26 -7.66 10.52
N LYS A 31 -1.76 -6.60 11.16
CA LYS A 31 -2.10 -6.24 12.54
C LYS A 31 -3.19 -5.18 12.64
N MET A 32 -3.59 -4.58 11.52
CA MET A 32 -4.61 -3.54 11.48
C MET A 32 -5.97 -4.07 11.95
N LYS A 33 -6.65 -3.26 12.75
CA LYS A 33 -7.96 -3.55 13.33
C LYS A 33 -9.01 -2.60 12.78
N TRP A 34 -10.26 -3.03 12.83
CA TRP A 34 -11.38 -2.16 12.43
C TRP A 34 -11.48 -0.90 13.29
N SER A 35 -11.05 -0.97 14.55
CA SER A 35 -10.97 0.16 15.47
C SER A 35 -9.89 1.19 15.09
N ASP A 36 -8.99 0.86 14.18
CA ASP A 36 -7.94 1.78 13.73
C ASP A 36 -8.45 2.74 12.65
N LEU A 37 -9.65 2.51 12.10
CA LEU A 37 -10.29 3.39 11.13
C LEU A 37 -10.91 4.60 11.84
N GLU A 38 -10.52 5.80 11.42
CA GLU A 38 -10.95 7.07 12.01
C GLU A 38 -10.91 8.18 10.96
N ASP A 39 -11.99 8.98 10.89
CA ASP A 39 -12.10 10.18 10.04
C ASP A 39 -11.73 9.99 8.56
N GLY A 40 -12.10 8.84 7.97
CA GLY A 40 -11.79 8.52 6.57
C GLY A 40 -10.34 8.10 6.34
N GLY A 41 -9.60 7.81 7.41
CA GLY A 41 -8.24 7.30 7.39
C GLY A 41 -8.03 6.11 8.32
N LEU A 42 -6.75 5.74 8.45
CA LEU A 42 -6.29 4.60 9.21
C LEU A 42 -5.13 5.02 10.12
N ASN A 43 -5.30 4.79 11.42
CA ASN A 43 -4.26 4.93 12.42
C ASN A 43 -3.32 3.72 12.39
N VAL A 44 -2.03 3.96 12.21
CA VAL A 44 -1.00 2.93 12.09
C VAL A 44 0.14 3.22 13.06
N LYS A 45 0.53 2.22 13.84
CA LYS A 45 1.81 2.22 14.56
C LYS A 45 2.77 1.23 13.90
N GLN A 46 3.79 1.74 13.23
CA GLN A 46 4.74 0.90 12.50
C GLN A 46 5.53 -0.01 13.45
N GLY A 47 5.56 -1.31 13.19
CA GLY A 47 6.26 -2.26 14.04
C GLY A 47 7.78 -2.08 14.04
N LYS A 48 8.38 -1.71 12.89
CA LYS A 48 9.84 -1.55 12.76
C LYS A 48 10.37 -0.28 13.43
N THR A 49 9.63 0.82 13.35
CA THR A 49 10.10 2.16 13.71
C THR A 49 9.36 2.75 14.91
N GLY A 50 8.22 2.16 15.31
CA GLY A 50 7.35 2.69 16.35
C GLY A 50 6.56 3.94 15.96
N LYS A 51 6.75 4.46 14.73
CA LYS A 51 6.15 5.73 14.29
C LYS A 51 4.61 5.62 14.22
N PRO A 52 3.87 6.50 14.94
CA PRO A 52 2.43 6.65 14.73
C PRO A 52 2.18 7.47 13.45
N LEU A 53 1.17 7.06 12.69
CA LEU A 53 0.76 7.66 11.43
C LEU A 53 -0.75 7.61 11.34
N TRP A 54 -1.35 8.67 10.82
CA TRP A 54 -2.70 8.61 10.26
C TRP A 54 -2.56 8.65 8.73
N VAL A 55 -3.22 7.71 8.04
CA VAL A 55 -3.10 7.55 6.59
C VAL A 55 -4.49 7.61 5.95
N PRO A 56 -4.75 8.55 5.02
CA PRO A 56 -6.06 8.65 4.38
C PRO A 56 -6.35 7.40 3.54
N LEU A 57 -7.62 6.98 3.50
CA LEU A 57 -8.04 5.87 2.65
C LEU A 57 -8.12 6.34 1.19
N THR A 58 -7.57 5.54 0.27
CA THR A 58 -7.85 5.71 -1.16
C THR A 58 -9.28 5.25 -1.48
N ALA A 59 -9.85 5.74 -2.58
CA ALA A 59 -11.18 5.32 -3.01
C ALA A 59 -11.28 3.78 -3.19
N GLN A 60 -10.24 3.16 -3.73
CA GLN A 60 -10.19 1.70 -3.92
C GLN A 60 -10.09 0.95 -2.61
N LEU A 61 -9.30 1.46 -1.63
CA LEU A 61 -9.22 0.86 -0.32
C LEU A 61 -10.54 1.01 0.45
N HIS A 62 -11.18 2.17 0.38
CA HIS A 62 -12.51 2.39 0.96
C HIS A 62 -13.52 1.38 0.41
N ALA A 63 -13.61 1.23 -0.91
CA ALA A 63 -14.51 0.27 -1.54
C ALA A 63 -14.21 -1.18 -1.13
N ALA A 64 -12.94 -1.56 -1.02
CA ALA A 64 -12.55 -2.90 -0.57
C ALA A 64 -12.90 -3.15 0.90
N LEU A 65 -12.79 -2.14 1.76
CA LEU A 65 -13.19 -2.20 3.17
C LEU A 65 -14.71 -2.34 3.30
N ASP A 66 -15.49 -1.54 2.56
CA ASP A 66 -16.96 -1.58 2.58
C ASP A 66 -17.52 -2.94 2.11
N ALA A 67 -16.89 -3.54 1.11
CA ALA A 67 -17.27 -4.85 0.59
C ALA A 67 -16.88 -6.02 1.52
N THR A 68 -16.12 -5.77 2.60
CA THR A 68 -15.60 -6.83 3.48
C THR A 68 -16.41 -6.95 4.77
N PRO A 69 -17.04 -8.12 5.03
CA PRO A 69 -17.72 -8.36 6.31
C PRO A 69 -16.76 -8.34 7.50
N LYS A 70 -17.14 -7.61 8.56
CA LYS A 70 -16.38 -7.52 9.82
C LYS A 70 -16.59 -8.77 10.69
N ARG A 71 -15.74 -9.79 10.49
CA ARG A 71 -15.84 -11.08 11.21
C ARG A 71 -14.94 -11.20 12.45
N SER A 72 -13.98 -10.30 12.62
CA SER A 72 -12.97 -10.32 13.67
C SER A 72 -12.58 -8.89 14.03
N VAL A 73 -11.82 -8.69 15.11
CA VAL A 73 -11.21 -7.40 15.44
C VAL A 73 -10.19 -6.96 14.37
N PHE A 74 -9.52 -7.91 13.72
CA PHE A 74 -8.57 -7.66 12.65
C PHE A 74 -9.28 -7.45 11.31
N ILE A 75 -8.78 -6.51 10.51
CA ILE A 75 -9.26 -6.29 9.13
C ILE A 75 -8.96 -7.53 8.27
N LEU A 76 -7.71 -8.02 8.34
CA LEU A 76 -7.29 -9.26 7.70
C LEU A 76 -7.22 -10.38 8.74
N THR A 77 -8.26 -11.19 8.81
CA THR A 77 -8.35 -12.31 9.77
C THR A 77 -8.11 -13.68 9.13
N ASN A 78 -7.71 -14.67 9.92
CA ASN A 78 -7.62 -16.08 9.52
C ASN A 78 -9.02 -16.66 9.20
N GLU A 79 -9.11 -17.87 8.64
CA GLU A 79 -10.41 -18.45 8.24
C GLU A 79 -11.37 -18.63 9.42
N ALA A 80 -10.85 -18.98 10.60
CA ALA A 80 -11.64 -19.18 11.82
C ALA A 80 -12.07 -17.87 12.50
N ALA A 81 -11.67 -16.72 11.97
CA ALA A 81 -11.90 -15.39 12.53
C ALA A 81 -11.32 -15.14 13.95
N THR A 82 -10.45 -16.03 14.45
CA THR A 82 -9.91 -15.99 15.82
C THR A 82 -8.67 -15.12 15.98
N GLY A 83 -8.05 -14.69 14.88
CA GLY A 83 -6.81 -13.93 14.91
C GLY A 83 -6.43 -13.34 13.56
N PRO A 84 -5.28 -12.67 13.47
CA PRO A 84 -4.83 -12.06 12.22
C PRO A 84 -4.51 -13.14 11.18
N TRP A 85 -4.62 -12.78 9.91
CA TRP A 85 -4.16 -13.64 8.83
C TRP A 85 -2.63 -13.83 8.94
N SER A 86 -2.16 -15.07 8.75
CA SER A 86 -0.74 -15.37 8.89
C SER A 86 0.08 -14.70 7.78
N TYR A 87 1.29 -14.26 8.13
CA TYR A 87 2.23 -13.68 7.15
C TYR A 87 2.44 -14.60 5.95
N ARG A 88 2.74 -15.88 6.22
CA ARG A 88 2.98 -16.87 5.17
C ARG A 88 1.77 -17.03 4.26
N GLY A 89 0.57 -17.10 4.82
CA GLY A 89 -0.67 -17.23 4.06
C GLY A 89 -0.94 -16.02 3.17
N ALA A 90 -0.81 -14.81 3.72
CA ALA A 90 -1.00 -13.57 2.98
C ALA A 90 0.05 -13.40 1.86
N ALA A 91 1.32 -13.64 2.17
CA ALA A 91 2.42 -13.55 1.19
C ALA A 91 2.24 -14.57 0.06
N GLN A 92 1.84 -15.81 0.37
CA GLN A 92 1.58 -16.85 -0.62
C GLN A 92 0.38 -16.51 -1.50
N ALA A 93 -0.71 -15.98 -0.93
CA ALA A 93 -1.89 -15.57 -1.68
C ALA A 93 -1.57 -14.45 -2.67
N ILE A 94 -0.84 -13.41 -2.23
CA ILE A 94 -0.40 -12.32 -3.11
C ILE A 94 0.55 -12.85 -4.19
N ARG A 95 1.52 -13.71 -3.83
CA ARG A 95 2.44 -14.32 -4.79
C ARG A 95 1.72 -15.15 -5.84
N LYS A 96 0.66 -15.88 -5.47
CA LYS A 96 -0.14 -16.68 -6.42
C LYS A 96 -0.75 -15.80 -7.51
N ILE A 97 -1.38 -14.68 -7.13
CA ILE A 97 -1.94 -13.72 -8.09
C ILE A 97 -0.84 -13.10 -8.95
N ARG A 98 0.28 -12.70 -8.34
CA ARG A 98 1.44 -12.19 -9.09
C ARG A 98 1.98 -13.19 -10.11
N ALA A 99 2.06 -14.47 -9.76
CA ALA A 99 2.47 -15.51 -10.71
C ALA A 99 1.49 -15.60 -11.89
N GLN A 100 0.18 -15.57 -11.61
CA GLN A 100 -0.87 -15.65 -12.61
C GLN A 100 -0.84 -14.48 -13.60
N ILE A 101 -0.48 -13.28 -13.15
CA ILE A 101 -0.42 -12.07 -14.01
C ILE A 101 0.99 -11.78 -14.56
N GLY A 102 1.97 -12.68 -14.37
CA GLY A 102 3.34 -12.47 -14.83
C GLY A 102 4.13 -11.38 -14.08
N ALA A 103 3.76 -11.05 -12.84
CA ALA A 103 4.35 -10.00 -12.01
C ALA A 103 5.28 -10.52 -10.91
N LEU A 104 6.01 -11.62 -11.15
CA LEU A 104 6.93 -12.20 -10.17
C LEU A 104 8.18 -11.36 -9.90
N ASP A 105 8.50 -10.41 -10.79
CA ASP A 105 9.62 -9.49 -10.60
C ASP A 105 9.32 -8.38 -9.57
N TYR A 106 8.04 -8.16 -9.20
CA TYR A 106 7.62 -7.05 -8.34
C TYR A 106 7.18 -7.51 -6.95
N ASP A 107 7.99 -7.36 -5.91
CA ASP A 107 7.61 -7.82 -4.56
C ASP A 107 6.60 -6.91 -3.82
N ASN A 108 6.29 -7.26 -2.55
CA ASN A 108 5.39 -6.42 -1.73
C ASN A 108 6.00 -5.05 -1.41
N HIS A 109 7.33 -4.92 -1.45
CA HIS A 109 7.99 -3.62 -1.31
C HIS A 109 7.73 -2.74 -2.53
N ALA A 110 7.60 -3.33 -3.72
CA ALA A 110 7.21 -2.60 -4.93
C ALA A 110 5.85 -1.90 -4.79
N LEU A 111 4.89 -2.48 -4.06
CA LEU A 111 3.59 -1.82 -3.81
C LEU A 111 3.76 -0.53 -3.00
N ARG A 112 4.60 -0.58 -1.96
CA ARG A 112 4.93 0.58 -1.13
C ARG A 112 5.64 1.69 -1.92
N TYR A 113 6.46 1.32 -2.91
CA TYR A 113 7.10 2.29 -3.80
C TYR A 113 6.13 2.84 -4.84
N THR A 114 5.13 2.07 -5.24
CA THR A 114 4.14 2.52 -6.21
C THR A 114 3.33 3.70 -5.67
N ALA A 115 2.88 3.64 -4.42
CA ALA A 115 2.21 4.78 -3.78
C ALA A 115 3.07 6.06 -3.80
N ALA A 116 4.39 5.93 -3.55
CA ALA A 116 5.31 7.06 -3.60
C ALA A 116 5.52 7.60 -5.02
N VAL A 117 5.54 6.73 -6.03
CA VAL A 117 5.66 7.11 -7.44
C VAL A 117 4.37 7.76 -7.96
N GLU A 118 3.19 7.28 -7.55
CA GLU A 118 1.90 7.88 -7.91
C GLU A 118 1.81 9.33 -7.40
N LEU A 119 2.13 9.56 -6.13
CA LEU A 119 2.16 10.89 -5.54
C LEU A 119 3.20 11.80 -6.20
N LEU A 120 4.40 11.29 -6.51
CA LEU A 120 5.43 12.05 -7.23
C LEU A 120 4.94 12.48 -8.62
N ASN A 121 4.30 11.57 -9.37
CA ASN A 121 3.77 11.87 -10.70
C ASN A 121 2.61 12.87 -10.64
N ALA A 122 1.85 12.90 -9.54
CA ALA A 122 0.85 13.92 -9.24
C ALA A 122 1.46 15.27 -8.81
N GLY A 123 2.79 15.37 -8.74
CA GLY A 123 3.49 16.61 -8.40
C GLY A 123 3.70 16.85 -6.91
N ALA A 124 3.43 15.86 -6.06
CA ALA A 124 3.66 15.97 -4.62
C ALA A 124 5.14 16.13 -4.30
N ASP A 125 5.43 16.91 -3.25
CA ASP A 125 6.78 17.03 -2.71
C ASP A 125 7.16 15.82 -1.83
N ASP A 126 8.42 15.76 -1.42
CA ASP A 126 8.97 14.64 -0.68
C ASP A 126 8.32 14.46 0.70
N ASP A 127 7.86 15.54 1.34
CA ASP A 127 7.26 15.52 2.67
C ASP A 127 5.83 14.99 2.61
N VAL A 128 5.04 15.45 1.61
CA VAL A 128 3.71 14.92 1.29
C VAL A 128 3.80 13.43 0.94
N ILE A 129 4.76 13.05 0.09
CA ILE A 129 4.97 11.63 -0.24
C ILE A 129 5.39 10.83 0.99
N ALA A 130 6.24 11.38 1.86
CA ALA A 130 6.74 10.70 3.06
C ALA A 130 5.65 10.47 4.12
N ALA A 131 4.61 11.32 4.16
CA ALA A 131 3.54 11.25 5.14
C ALA A 131 2.74 9.94 5.07
N VAL A 132 2.47 9.43 3.86
CA VAL A 132 1.64 8.23 3.64
C VAL A 132 2.34 6.93 4.06
N PRO A 133 3.50 6.53 3.48
CA PRO A 133 4.19 5.34 3.91
C PRO A 133 4.91 5.58 5.26
N GLY A 134 5.07 6.82 5.72
CA GLY A 134 5.83 7.15 6.92
C GLY A 134 7.33 6.86 6.79
N GLN A 135 7.90 7.07 5.60
CA GLN A 135 9.34 6.93 5.35
C GLN A 135 10.07 8.26 5.56
N SER A 136 11.40 8.23 5.64
CA SER A 136 12.18 9.48 5.54
C SER A 136 12.15 10.00 4.10
N THR A 137 12.28 11.31 3.92
CA THR A 137 12.38 11.92 2.58
C THR A 137 13.59 11.41 1.79
N ALA A 138 14.69 11.07 2.47
CA ALA A 138 15.84 10.42 1.86
C ALA A 138 15.46 9.05 1.23
N MET A 139 14.63 8.27 1.92
CA MET A 139 14.16 6.98 1.42
C MET A 139 13.17 7.14 0.28
N VAL A 140 12.27 8.14 0.35
CA VAL A 140 11.40 8.52 -0.77
C VAL A 140 12.22 8.87 -2.00
N ARG A 141 13.26 9.70 -1.87
CA ARG A 141 14.16 10.04 -2.98
C ARG A 141 14.88 8.84 -3.55
N HIS A 142 15.33 7.91 -2.69
CA HIS A 142 15.98 6.68 -3.12
C HIS A 142 15.07 5.83 -4.01
N TYR A 143 13.85 5.54 -3.56
CA TYR A 143 12.92 4.69 -4.31
C TYR A 143 12.27 5.38 -5.51
N THR A 144 12.16 6.70 -5.49
CA THR A 144 11.59 7.47 -6.61
C THR A 144 12.63 7.96 -7.62
N ARG A 145 13.93 7.60 -7.45
CA ARG A 145 15.03 8.12 -8.26
C ARG A 145 14.78 8.02 -9.78
N SER A 146 14.38 6.85 -10.26
CA SER A 146 14.17 6.61 -11.69
C SER A 146 12.96 7.37 -12.23
N ALA A 147 11.82 7.36 -11.51
CA ALA A 147 10.63 8.12 -11.89
C ALA A 147 10.92 9.63 -11.91
N ARG A 148 11.63 10.13 -10.90
CA ARG A 148 12.01 11.54 -10.77
C ARG A 148 12.92 12.00 -11.91
N GLN A 149 13.86 11.16 -12.35
CA GLN A 149 14.70 11.49 -13.50
C GLN A 149 13.84 11.74 -14.73
N LYS A 150 12.84 10.88 -15.00
CA LYS A 150 11.91 11.04 -16.13
C LYS A 150 11.06 12.31 -16.01
N VAL A 151 10.46 12.57 -14.84
CA VAL A 151 9.67 13.80 -14.59
C VAL A 151 10.53 15.06 -14.83
N ARG A 152 11.76 15.07 -14.32
CA ARG A 152 12.69 16.19 -14.51
C ARG A 152 13.10 16.39 -15.97
N ALA A 153 13.32 15.30 -16.71
CA ALA A 153 13.65 15.37 -18.13
C ALA A 153 12.50 15.97 -18.96
N LEU A 154 11.25 15.59 -18.66
CA LEU A 154 10.06 16.16 -19.30
C LEU A 154 9.91 17.66 -19.00
N LYS A 155 10.07 18.05 -17.74
CA LYS A 155 10.05 19.47 -17.34
C LYS A 155 11.17 20.29 -18.00
N ALA A 156 12.37 19.72 -18.12
CA ALA A 156 13.49 20.37 -18.79
C ALA A 156 13.23 20.58 -20.30
N ARG A 157 12.45 19.71 -20.95
CA ARG A 157 12.02 19.89 -22.34
C ARG A 157 11.07 21.09 -22.45
N GLU A 158 10.08 21.19 -21.57
CA GLU A 158 9.10 22.29 -21.57
C GLU A 158 9.78 23.66 -21.41
N ILE A 159 10.80 23.77 -20.57
CA ILE A 159 11.55 25.04 -20.37
C ILE A 159 12.32 25.47 -21.64
N ARG A 160 12.69 24.53 -22.51
CA ARG A 160 13.48 24.78 -23.73
C ARG A 160 12.61 25.07 -24.96
N THR A 161 11.29 25.04 -24.81
CA THR A 161 10.32 25.26 -25.89
C THR A 161 9.66 26.61 -25.69
#